data_AF-A0A6J6CJT9-F1
#
_entry.id   AF-A0A6J6CJT9-F1
#
_cell.length_a   1.000
_cell.length_b   1.000
_cell.length_c   1.000
_cell.angle_alpha   90.00
_cell.angle_beta   90.00
_cell.angle_gamma   90.00
#
_symmetry.space_group_name_H-M   'P 1'
#
loop_
_entity.id
_entity.type
_entity.pdbx_description
1 polymer ?
#
loop_
_entity_poly.entity_id
_entity_poly.type
_entity_poly.pdbx_seq_one_letter_code
_entity_poly.pdbx_strand_id
1 'polypeptide(L)' 'MSDAGLLPTNLSTALDVMESSELVREALGEHIFEWFLRNKRAEWAEYRTHVSSYELQRYLKFW' A
#
# COMPACT_ATOMS: atom_id res chain seq x y z
N MET A 1 4.09 19.68 11.20
CA MET A 1 4.37 18.85 12.40
C MET A 1 4.65 17.46 11.87
N SER A 2 5.91 17.08 11.76
CA SER A 2 6.34 15.86 11.08
C SER A 2 6.02 14.65 11.96
N ASP A 3 5.26 13.70 11.41
CA ASP A 3 4.72 12.50 12.05
C ASP A 3 5.80 11.43 12.32
N ALA A 4 6.99 11.85 12.77
CA ALA A 4 8.27 11.11 12.71
C ALA A 4 8.37 9.85 13.61
N GLY A 5 7.25 9.28 14.08
CA GLY A 5 7.23 8.06 14.88
C GLY A 5 6.06 7.11 14.63
N LEU A 6 5.06 7.49 13.84
CA LEU A 6 3.93 6.59 13.55
C LEU A 6 4.20 5.77 12.30
N LEU A 7 3.97 4.45 12.39
CA LEU A 7 4.08 3.57 11.24
C LEU A 7 2.91 3.80 10.28
N PRO A 8 3.14 3.68 8.96
CA PRO A 8 2.07 3.71 7.97
C PRO A 8 0.97 2.69 8.31
N THR A 9 -0.29 3.13 8.25
CA THR A 9 -1.44 2.31 8.67
C THR A 9 -1.99 1.43 7.55
N ASN A 10 -1.56 1.67 6.31
CA ASN A 10 -1.98 0.91 5.15
C ASN A 10 -0.85 0.81 4.12
N LEU A 11 -1.03 -0.14 3.19
CA LEU A 11 -0.06 -0.45 2.15
C LEU A 11 0.29 0.77 1.29
N SER A 12 -0.69 1.60 0.91
CA SER A 12 -0.42 2.80 0.09
C SER A 12 0.58 3.73 0.76
N THR A 13 0.32 4.08 2.01
CA THR A 13 1.18 4.98 2.79
C THR A 13 2.53 4.36 3.08
N ALA A 14 2.60 3.03 3.23
CA ALA A 14 3.87 2.33 3.41
C ALA A 14 4.73 2.38 2.15
N LEU A 15 4.11 2.23 0.97
CA LEU A 15 4.79 2.36 -0.31
C LEU A 15 5.28 3.80 -0.56
N ASP A 16 4.51 4.81 -0.14
CA ASP A 16 4.93 6.23 -0.22
C ASP A 16 6.21 6.48 0.60
N VAL A 17 6.25 5.97 1.83
CA VAL A 17 7.43 6.09 2.69
C VAL A 17 8.61 5.29 2.12
N MET A 18 8.37 4.06 1.66
CA MET A 18 9.38 3.21 1.06
C MET A 18 10.02 3.85 -0.18
N GLU A 19 9.24 4.50 -1.04
CA GLU A 19 9.71 5.16 -2.27
C GLU A 19 10.77 6.23 -1.99
N SER A 20 10.65 6.91 -0.85
CA SER A 20 11.61 7.91 -0.37
C SER A 20 12.80 7.34 0.41
N SER A 21 12.83 6.02 0.68
CA SER A 21 13.84 5.39 1.52
C SER A 21 15.07 4.93 0.74
N GLU A 22 16.17 5.66 0.90
CA GLU A 22 17.48 5.30 0.34
C GLU A 22 17.98 3.96 0.90
N LEU A 23 17.83 3.72 2.21
CA LEU A 23 18.20 2.47 2.86
C LEU A 23 17.54 1.25 2.20
N VAL A 24 16.22 1.32 1.93
CA VAL A 24 15.49 0.20 1.32
C VAL A 24 15.89 0.02 -0.14
N ARG A 25 16.12 1.12 -0.87
CA ARG A 25 16.60 1.10 -2.26
C ARG A 25 17.96 0.43 -2.38
N GLU A 26 18.91 0.78 -1.51
CA GLU A 26 20.25 0.18 -1.49
C GLU A 26 20.20 -1.30 -1.11
N ALA A 27 19.40 -1.66 -0.10
CA ALA A 27 19.31 -3.04 0.37
C ALA A 27 18.72 -4.00 -0.69
N LEU A 28 17.78 -3.53 -1.51
CA LEU A 28 17.13 -4.33 -2.56
C LEU A 28 17.82 -4.22 -3.93
N GLY A 29 18.52 -3.11 -4.18
CA GLY A 29 19.01 -2.74 -5.49
C GLY A 29 17.93 -2.15 -6.41
N GLU A 30 18.34 -1.26 -7.32
CA GLU A 30 17.44 -0.42 -8.13
C GLU A 30 16.34 -1.21 -8.85
N HIS A 31 16.72 -2.25 -9.61
CA HIS A 31 15.78 -3.00 -10.44
C HIS A 31 14.71 -3.73 -9.61
N ILE A 32 15.09 -4.30 -8.46
CA ILE A 32 14.14 -5.01 -7.58
C ILE A 32 13.26 -4.02 -6.86
N PHE A 33 13.82 -2.90 -6.40
CA PHE A 33 13.09 -1.83 -5.73
C PHE A 33 11.97 -1.26 -6.62
N GLU A 34 12.28 -0.90 -7.86
CA GLU A 34 11.29 -0.39 -8.83
C GLU A 34 10.18 -1.41 -9.13
N TRP A 35 10.55 -2.66 -9.40
CA TRP A 35 9.59 -3.72 -9.67
C TRP A 35 8.69 -4.00 -8.47
N PHE A 36 9.25 -4.00 -7.26
CA PHE A 36 8.50 -4.22 -6.04
C PHE A 36 7.47 -3.11 -5.82
N LEU A 37 7.88 -1.84 -5.92
CA LEU A 37 6.96 -0.71 -5.81
C LEU A 37 5.82 -0.80 -6.83
N ARG A 38 6.16 -1.04 -8.10
CA ARG A 38 5.15 -1.16 -9.17
C ARG A 38 4.14 -2.28 -8.89
N ASN A 39 4.64 -3.47 -8.54
CA ASN A 39 3.78 -4.62 -8.27
C ASN A 39 2.86 -4.36 -7.06
N LYS A 40 3.40 -3.79 -5.98
CA LYS A 40 2.62 -3.50 -4.78
C LYS A 40 1.61 -2.36 -4.96
N ARG A 41 1.90 -1.39 -5.83
CA ARG A 41 0.91 -0.38 -6.24
C ARG A 41 -0.24 -0.98 -7.04
N ALA A 42 0.05 -1.92 -7.94
CA ALA A 42 -0.98 -2.64 -8.69
C ALA A 42 -1.87 -3.48 -7.75
N GLU A 43 -1.27 -4.24 -6.83
CA GLU A 43 -1.97 -5.00 -5.79
C GLU A 43 -2.89 -4.10 -4.95
N TRP A 44 -2.42 -2.91 -4.56
CA TRP A 44 -3.24 -1.96 -3.82
C TRP A 44 -4.42 -1.40 -4.64
N ALA A 45 -4.20 -1.13 -5.92
CA ALA A 45 -5.26 -0.65 -6.81
C ALA A 45 -6.36 -1.71 -6.97
N GLU A 46 -5.98 -2.98 -7.17
CA GLU A 46 -6.90 -4.11 -7.23
C GLU A 46 -7.66 -4.32 -5.92
N TYR A 47 -6.98 -4.23 -4.78
CA TYR A 47 -7.62 -4.39 -3.47
C TYR A 47 -8.69 -3.32 -3.22
N ARG A 48 -8.40 -2.05 -3.52
CA ARG A 48 -9.35 -0.95 -3.25
C ARG A 48 -10.58 -0.96 -4.15
N THR A 49 -10.53 -1.58 -5.31
CA THR A 49 -11.68 -1.72 -6.21
C THR A 49 -12.47 -3.01 -5.96
N HIS A 50 -11.97 -3.89 -5.09
CA HIS A 50 -12.63 -5.14 -4.73
C HIS A 50 -13.76 -4.91 -3.72
N VAL A 51 -14.98 -5.33 -4.07
CA VAL A 51 -16.12 -5.35 -3.14
C VAL A 51 -16.06 -6.64 -2.33
N SER A 52 -15.75 -6.51 -1.05
CA SER A 52 -15.59 -7.62 -0.12
C SER A 52 -16.93 -8.19 0.35
N SER A 53 -16.92 -9.46 0.77
CA SER A 53 -18.08 -10.08 1.41
C SER A 53 -18.57 -9.32 2.65
N TYR A 54 -17.66 -8.67 3.37
CA TYR A 54 -18.02 -7.81 4.50
C TYR A 54 -18.89 -6.62 4.07
N GLU A 55 -18.49 -5.93 3.01
CA GLU A 55 -19.24 -4.80 2.46
C GLU A 55 -20.60 -5.24 1.93
N LEU A 56 -20.67 -6.37 1.21
CA LEU A 56 -21.93 -6.96 0.76
C LEU A 56 -22.86 -7.26 1.95
N GLN A 57 -22.37 -7.94 2.98
CA GLN A 57 -23.19 -8.30 4.15
C GLN A 57 -23.64 -7.08 4.96
N ARG A 58 -22.83 -6.02 5.00
CA ARG A 58 -23.09 -4.82 5.78
C ARG A 58 -24.01 -3.84 5.06
N TYR A 59 -23.82 -3.63 3.76
CA TYR A 59 -24.50 -2.56 3.01
C TYR A 59 -25.65 -3.07 2.12
N LEU A 60 -25.59 -4.30 1.63
CA LEU A 60 -26.64 -4.84 0.75
C LEU A 60 -27.92 -5.25 1.50
N LYS A 61 -27.85 -5.49 2.82
CA LYS A 61 -29.03 -5.82 3.66
C LYS A 61 -29.96 -4.62 3.91
N PHE A 62 -29.47 -3.41 3.69
CA PHE A 62 -30.21 -2.16 3.92
C PHE A 62 -30.70 -1.52 2.61
N TRP A 63 -30.67 -2.29 1.52
CA TRP A 63 -31.27 -1.97 0.22
C TRP A 63 -32.46 -2.90 -0.05
#